data_AF-A0A5K0V117-F1
#
_entry.id   AF-A0A5K0V117-F1
#
_cell.length_a   1.000
_cell.length_b   1.000
_cell.length_c   1.000
_cell.angle_alpha   90.00
_cell.angle_beta   90.00
_cell.angle_gamma   90.00
#
_symmetry.space_group_name_H-M   'P 1'
#
loop_
_entity.id
_entity.type
_entity.pdbx_description
1 polymer ?
#
loop_
_entity_poly.entity_id
_entity_poly.type
_entity_poly.pdbx_seq_one_letter_code
_entity_poly.pdbx_strand_id
1 'polypeptide(L)' 'VEMSERFAYYGISSNLITYLTGTLHLSNASAAENANLWAGVGWMLPLLGAFVADAWLGRYRTIIFSSLIYVL' A
#
# COMPACT_ATOMS: atom_id res chain seq x y z
N VAL A 1 -13.44 -8.81 -0.63
CA VAL A 1 -11.97 -8.60 -0.59
C VAL A 1 -11.52 -7.73 -1.76
N GLU A 2 -11.61 -8.17 -3.01
CA GLU A 2 -11.14 -7.37 -4.17
C GLU A 2 -11.86 -6.03 -4.36
N MET A 3 -13.21 -6.01 -4.26
CA MET A 3 -13.98 -4.76 -4.40
C MET A 3 -13.72 -3.77 -3.26
N SER A 4 -13.63 -4.26 -2.03
CA SER A 4 -13.36 -3.44 -0.84
C SER A 4 -11.94 -2.86 -0.86
N GLU A 5 -10.97 -3.64 -1.32
CA GLU A 5 -9.57 -3.22 -1.45
C GLU A 5 -9.41 -2.14 -2.52
N ARG A 6 -10.03 -2.33 -3.69
CA ARG A 6 -10.06 -1.32 -4.75
C ARG A 6 -10.73 -0.03 -4.29
N PHE A 7 -11.87 -0.14 -3.60
CA PHE A 7 -12.57 1.03 -3.07
C PHE A 7 -11.69 1.83 -2.10
N ALA A 8 -11.03 1.16 -1.15
CA ALA A 8 -10.12 1.80 -0.22
C ALA A 8 -8.92 2.45 -0.94
N TYR A 9 -8.32 1.75 -1.91
CA TYR A 9 -7.19 2.27 -2.69
C TYR A 9 -7.54 3.55 -3.43
N TYR A 10 -8.66 3.57 -4.18
CA TYR A 10 -9.08 4.76 -4.92
C TYR A 10 -9.55 5.90 -3.99
N GLY A 11 -10.15 5.57 -2.85
CA GLY A 11 -10.53 6.56 -1.82
C GLY A 11 -9.33 7.29 -1.23
N ILE A 12 -8.25 6.56 -0.93
CA ILE A 12 -6.99 7.14 -0.41
C ILE A 12 -6.26 7.90 -1.52
N SER A 13 -6.11 7.30 -2.70
CA SER A 13 -5.43 7.89 -3.86
C SER A 13 -5.99 9.27 -4.23
N SER A 14 -7.32 9.43 -4.23
CA SER A 14 -7.97 10.68 -4.61
C SER A 14 -7.83 11.80 -3.57
N ASN A 15 -7.69 11.45 -2.28
CA ASN A 15 -7.59 12.43 -1.19
C ASN A 15 -6.15 12.73 -0.74
N LEU A 16 -5.17 11.89 -1.11
CA LEU A 16 -3.81 11.96 -0.60
C LEU A 16 -3.11 13.30 -0.89
N ILE A 17 -3.21 13.81 -2.13
CA ILE A 17 -2.58 15.09 -2.50
C ILE A 17 -3.23 16.26 -1.73
N THR A 18 -4.55 16.26 -1.60
CA THR A 18 -5.30 17.28 -0.86
C THR A 18 -4.93 17.28 0.62
N TYR A 19 -4.74 16.09 1.21
CA TYR A 19 -4.31 15.95 2.60
C TYR A 19 -2.87 16.44 2.81
N LEU A 20 -1.96 16.10 1.91
CA LEU A 20 -0.54 16.49 1.99
C LEU A 20 -0.33 18.00 1.80
N THR A 21 -1.08 18.61 0.88
CA THR A 21 -1.01 20.06 0.62
C THR A 21 -1.80 20.89 1.64
N GLY A 22 -2.94 20.39 2.11
CA GLY A 22 -3.82 21.08 3.05
C GLY A 22 -3.37 20.94 4.51
N THR A 23 -3.33 19.72 5.03
CA THR A 23 -3.10 19.46 6.46
C THR A 23 -1.62 19.47 6.81
N LEU A 24 -0.78 18.91 5.93
CA LEU A 24 0.67 18.85 6.12
C LEU A 24 1.41 20.09 5.58
N HIS A 25 0.71 20.99 4.89
CA HIS A 25 1.28 22.21 4.28
C HIS A 25 2.53 21.95 3.42
N LEU A 26 2.61 20.79 2.76
CA LEU A 26 3.71 20.47 1.84
C LEU A 26 3.55 21.27 0.53
N SER A 27 4.68 21.58 -0.11
CA SER A 27 4.66 22.15 -1.46
C SER A 27 3.99 21.17 -2.43
N ASN A 28 3.32 21.69 -3.48
CA ASN A 28 2.71 20.85 -4.50
C ASN A 28 3.69 19.85 -5.13
N ALA A 29 4.97 20.23 -5.25
CA ALA A 29 6.03 19.36 -5.75
C ALA A 29 6.30 18.19 -4.80
N SER A 30 6.51 18.45 -3.50
CA SER A 30 6.71 17.38 -2.49
C SER A 30 5.47 16.52 -2.27
N ALA A 31 4.26 17.09 -2.38
CA ALA A 31 3.03 16.32 -2.28
C ALA A 31 2.87 15.35 -3.46
N ALA A 32 3.19 15.79 -4.68
CA ALA A 32 3.17 14.95 -5.87
C ALA A 32 4.25 13.85 -5.82
N GLU A 33 5.45 14.17 -5.33
CA GLU A 33 6.53 13.20 -5.11
C GLU A 33 6.07 12.09 -4.13
N ASN A 34 5.54 12.48 -2.97
CA ASN A 34 5.04 11.52 -1.97
C ASN A 34 3.87 10.68 -2.50
N ALA A 35 2.96 11.27 -3.28
CA ALA A 35 1.87 10.52 -3.91
C ALA A 35 2.38 9.48 -4.92
N ASN A 36 3.40 9.84 -5.71
CA ASN A 36 4.07 8.91 -6.64
C ASN A 36 4.82 7.79 -5.89
N LEU A 37 5.51 8.12 -4.80
CA LEU A 37 6.17 7.12 -3.95
C LEU A 37 5.15 6.17 -3.31
N TRP A 38 4.03 6.67 -2.80
CA TRP A 38 2.96 5.85 -2.24
C TRP A 38 2.40 4.86 -3.28
N ALA A 39 2.12 5.33 -4.50
CA ALA A 39 1.67 4.49 -5.59
C ALA A 39 2.74 3.45 -5.99
N GLY A 40 4.00 3.88 -6.15
CA GLY A 40 5.11 3.00 -6.50
C GLY A 40 5.34 1.89 -5.48
N VAL A 41 5.33 2.22 -4.18
CA VAL A 41 5.41 1.24 -3.09
C VAL A 41 4.22 0.29 -3.14
N GLY A 42 2.99 0.79 -3.33
CA GLY A 42 1.79 -0.04 -3.43
C GLY A 42 1.85 -1.10 -4.55
N TRP A 43 2.56 -0.81 -5.64
CA TRP A 43 2.70 -1.72 -6.78
C TRP A 43 3.88 -2.68 -6.61
N MET A 44 4.93 -2.28 -5.88
CA MET A 44 6.11 -3.11 -5.61
C MET A 44 5.93 -4.04 -4.40
N LEU A 45 5.08 -3.66 -3.43
CA LEU A 45 4.83 -4.43 -2.21
C LEU A 45 4.37 -5.88 -2.48
N PRO A 46 3.45 -6.16 -3.42
CA PRO A 46 3.03 -7.53 -3.74
C PRO A 46 4.16 -8.37 -4.33
N LEU A 47 5.04 -7.74 -5.12
CA LEU A 47 6.22 -8.37 -5.73
C LEU A 47 7.23 -8.81 -4.66
N LEU A 48 7.51 -7.92 -3.71
CA LEU A 48 8.35 -8.24 -2.55
C LEU A 48 7.69 -9.29 -1.65
N GLY A 49 6.38 -9.17 -1.40
CA GLY A 49 5.61 -10.12 -0.61
C GLY A 49 5.62 -11.53 -1.21
N ALA A 50 5.45 -11.63 -2.53
CA ALA A 50 5.55 -12.90 -3.27
C ALA A 50 6.96 -13.49 -3.20
N PHE A 51 7.99 -12.68 -3.43
CA PHE A 51 9.39 -13.13 -3.33
C PHE A 51 9.73 -13.68 -1.93
N VAL A 52 9.31 -12.98 -0.87
CA VAL A 52 9.50 -13.46 0.52
C VAL A 52 8.69 -14.74 0.79
N ALA A 53 7.48 -14.84 0.26
CA ALA A 53 6.64 -16.03 0.39
C ALA A 53 7.28 -17.28 -0.23
N ASP A 54 7.87 -17.11 -1.42
CA ASP A 54 8.50 -18.19 -2.18
C ASP A 54 9.91 -18.53 -1.66
N ALA A 55 10.68 -17.54 -1.21
CA ALA A 55 12.08 -17.74 -0.82
C ALA A 55 12.28 -18.27 0.61
N TRP A 56 11.45 -17.87 1.59
CA TRP A 56 11.78 -18.09 3.02
C TRP A 56 10.74 -18.88 3.82
N LEU A 57 9.45 -18.85 3.47
CA LEU A 57 8.41 -19.38 4.37
C LEU A 57 7.83 -20.73 3.94
N GLY A 58 7.81 -21.01 2.63
CA GLY A 58 6.95 -22.04 2.09
C GLY A 58 5.47 -21.67 2.23
N ARG A 59 4.65 -22.09 1.26
CA ARG A 59 3.24 -21.68 1.07
C ARG A 59 2.38 -21.65 2.35
N TYR A 60 2.63 -22.53 3.31
CA TYR A 60 1.82 -22.65 4.54
C TYR A 60 2.08 -21.53 5.56
N ARG A 61 3.33 -21.12 5.76
CA ARG A 61 3.66 -20.11 6.79
C ARG A 61 3.26 -18.71 6.35
N THR A 62 3.35 -18.41 5.05
CA THR A 62 2.98 -17.10 4.50
C THR A 62 1.49 -16.85 4.64
N ILE A 63 0.66 -17.89 4.41
CA ILE A 63 -0.80 -17.80 4.59
C ILE A 63 -1.15 -17.50 6.05
N ILE A 64 -0.47 -18.13 7.02
CA ILE A 64 -0.73 -17.89 8.45
C ILE A 64 -0.35 -16.45 8.85
N PHE A 65 0.83 -15.97 8.44
CA PHE A 65 1.25 -14.60 8.76
C PHE A 65 0.38 -13.53 8.10
N SER A 66 0.05 -13.69 6.81
CA SER A 66 -0.81 -12.76 6.10
C SER A 66 -2.23 -12.74 6.68
N SER A 67 -2.74 -13.89 7.16
CA SER A 67 -4.06 -13.95 7.81
C SER A 67 -4.05 -13.28 9.18
N LEU A 68 -2.97 -13.43 9.95
CA LEU A 68 -2.83 -12.80 11.27
C LEU A 68 -2.74 -11.27 11.17
N ILE A 69 -1.99 -10.75 10.20
CA ILE A 69 -1.87 -9.30 9.97
C ILE A 69 -3.20 -8.71 9.47
N TYR A 70 -4.01 -9.48 8.73
CA TYR A 70 -5.29 -9.00 8.21
C TYR A 70 -6.40 -8.94 9.28
N VAL A 71 -6.34 -9.83 10.30
CA VAL A 71 -7.35 -9.90 11.38
C VAL A 71 -7.07 -8.90 12.51
N LEU A 72 -5.80 -8.54 12.73
CA LEU A 72 -5.38 -7.56 13.74
C LEU A 72 -5.59 -6.13 13.25
#